data_AF-A0A524M4G3-F1
#
_entry.id   AF-A0A524M4G3-F1
#
_cell.length_a   1.000
_cell.length_b   1.000
_cell.length_c   1.000
_cell.angle_alpha   90.00
_cell.angle_beta   90.00
_cell.angle_gamma   90.00
#
_symmetry.space_group_name_H-M   'P 1'
#
loop_
_entity.id
_entity.type
_entity.pdbx_description
1 polymer ?
#
loop_
_entity_poly.entity_id
_entity_poly.type
_entity_poly.pdbx_seq_one_letter_code
_entity_poly.pdbx_strand_id
1 'polypeptide(L)'
;MYLLCAGSGVDPKSVGFRENMLEIDKKHYFTLFGGKSALTYANTATARDEQLFAFYCAVKKDAKGALVSEFKDSDLYKEAEAREDELFKRFISFYDPISVPVELKTQVMSIYKEEVASFEL
;
A
#
# COMPACT_ATOMS: atom_id res chain seq x y z
N MET A 1 5.81 5.31 -1.32
CA MET A 1 5.04 6.56 -1.15
C MET A 1 3.91 6.68 -2.17
N TYR A 2 4.17 6.67 -3.49
CA TYR A 2 3.07 6.77 -4.48
C TYR A 2 1.97 5.71 -4.30
N LEU A 3 2.36 4.43 -4.19
CA LEU A 3 1.42 3.31 -3.98
C LEU A 3 0.65 3.41 -2.66
N LEU A 4 1.24 4.01 -1.63
CA LEU A 4 0.55 4.25 -0.36
C LEU A 4 -0.62 5.22 -0.60
N CYS A 5 -0.38 6.34 -1.29
CA CYS A 5 -1.44 7.28 -1.62
C CYS A 5 -2.55 6.61 -2.44
N ALA A 6 -2.19 5.97 -3.55
CA ALA A 6 -3.15 5.30 -4.44
C ALA A 6 -3.95 4.20 -3.73
N GLY A 7 -3.29 3.35 -2.93
CA GLY A 7 -3.94 2.29 -2.16
C GLY A 7 -4.82 2.79 -1.02
N SER A 8 -4.49 3.94 -0.42
CA SER A 8 -5.31 4.58 0.60
C SER A 8 -6.43 5.47 0.03
N GLY A 9 -6.62 5.53 -1.29
CA GLY A 9 -7.63 6.37 -1.94
C GLY A 9 -7.29 7.86 -1.96
N VAL A 10 -6.04 8.23 -1.65
CA VAL A 10 -5.54 9.61 -1.73
C VAL A 10 -5.03 9.86 -3.14
N ASP A 11 -5.55 10.90 -3.82
CA ASP A 11 -5.03 11.32 -5.12
C ASP A 11 -3.55 11.73 -4.98
N PRO A 12 -2.60 11.03 -5.63
CA PRO A 12 -1.18 11.36 -5.56
C PRO A 12 -0.88 12.80 -6.00
N LYS A 13 -1.68 13.39 -6.90
CA LYS A 13 -1.48 14.79 -7.33
C LYS A 13 -1.71 15.77 -6.18
N SER A 14 -2.65 15.48 -5.29
CA SER A 14 -2.97 16.35 -4.15
C SER A 14 -1.80 16.49 -3.15
N VAL A 15 -0.89 15.50 -3.13
CA VAL A 15 0.30 15.48 -2.27
C VAL A 15 1.61 15.77 -3.03
N GLY A 16 1.50 16.29 -4.26
CA GLY A 16 2.64 16.83 -5.02
C GLY A 16 3.29 15.89 -6.03
N PHE A 17 2.76 14.68 -6.28
CA PHE A 17 3.25 13.85 -7.37
C PHE A 17 2.83 14.44 -8.73
N ARG A 18 3.79 14.56 -9.64
CA ARG A 18 3.58 15.12 -10.99
C ARG A 18 3.39 14.07 -12.07
N GLU A 19 3.92 12.87 -11.84
CA GLU A 19 3.82 11.74 -12.77
C GLU A 19 2.90 10.67 -12.20
N ASN A 20 2.14 10.01 -13.07
CA ASN A 20 1.40 8.81 -12.69
C ASN A 20 2.35 7.60 -12.69
N MET A 21 2.69 7.10 -11.51
CA MET A 21 3.56 5.93 -11.39
C MET A 21 2.85 4.61 -11.75
N LEU A 22 1.55 4.62 -12.03
CA LEU A 22 0.77 3.44 -12.39
C LEU A 22 0.65 3.24 -13.92
N GLU A 23 1.42 4.00 -14.70
CA GLU A 23 1.50 3.82 -16.16
C GLU A 23 2.44 2.67 -16.55
N ILE A 24 2.21 2.10 -17.73
CA ILE A 24 2.90 0.89 -18.18
C ILE A 24 4.42 1.07 -18.33
N ASP A 25 4.87 2.27 -18.71
CA ASP A 25 6.29 2.61 -18.86
C ASP A 25 7.01 2.66 -17.51
N LYS A 26 6.27 2.80 -16.40
CA LYS A 26 6.78 2.82 -15.03
C LYS A 26 6.86 1.43 -14.39
N LYS A 27 6.41 0.36 -15.07
CA LYS A 27 6.38 -1.02 -14.56
C LYS A 27 7.69 -1.48 -13.93
N HIS A 28 8.80 -1.14 -14.57
CA HIS A 28 10.14 -1.55 -14.16
C HIS A 28 10.59 -0.99 -12.79
N TYR A 29 9.89 0.02 -12.24
CA TYR A 29 10.13 0.52 -10.89
C TYR A 29 9.51 -0.36 -9.79
N PHE A 30 8.60 -1.27 -10.14
CA PHE A 30 7.93 -2.14 -9.18
C PHE A 30 8.56 -3.53 -9.19
N THR A 31 9.19 -3.90 -8.08
CA THR A 31 9.78 -5.23 -7.92
C THR A 31 8.73 -6.34 -7.92
N LEU A 32 7.46 -6.01 -7.60
CA LEU A 32 6.32 -6.93 -7.76
C LEU A 32 6.18 -7.46 -9.20
N PHE A 33 6.46 -6.62 -10.19
CA PHE A 33 6.40 -6.98 -11.62
C PHE A 33 7.76 -7.38 -12.19
N GLY A 34 8.72 -7.76 -11.34
CA GLY A 34 10.07 -8.13 -11.77
C GLY A 34 11.00 -6.94 -12.05
N GLY A 35 10.61 -5.74 -11.67
CA GLY A 35 11.50 -4.58 -11.61
C GLY A 35 12.69 -4.80 -10.69
N LYS A 36 13.69 -3.90 -10.76
CA LYS A 36 14.89 -3.95 -9.92
C LYS A 36 15.14 -2.60 -9.28
N SER A 37 15.57 -2.62 -8.03
CA SER A 37 15.96 -1.42 -7.30
C SER A 37 17.38 -1.54 -6.76
N ALA A 38 18.11 -0.42 -6.75
CA ALA A 38 19.38 -0.32 -6.05
C ALA A 38 19.21 -0.36 -4.53
N LEU A 39 18.01 -0.08 -4.02
CA LEU A 39 17.67 -0.18 -2.60
C LEU A 39 17.45 -1.64 -2.22
N THR A 40 18.32 -2.17 -1.36
CA THR A 40 18.29 -3.58 -0.92
C THR A 40 16.94 -3.97 -0.32
N TYR A 41 16.32 -3.08 0.45
CA TYR A 41 14.98 -3.29 1.02
C TYR A 41 13.93 -3.62 -0.04
N ALA A 42 13.93 -2.89 -1.16
CA ALA A 42 12.92 -3.02 -2.21
C ALA A 42 12.97 -4.39 -2.92
N ASN A 43 14.07 -5.13 -2.76
CA ASN A 43 14.26 -6.47 -3.32
C ASN A 43 13.91 -7.59 -2.32
N THR A 44 13.36 -7.26 -1.15
CA THR A 44 12.96 -8.25 -0.13
C THR A 44 11.57 -8.82 -0.40
N ALA A 45 11.28 -10.01 0.16
CA ALA A 45 9.95 -10.59 0.14
C ALA A 45 8.90 -9.68 0.83
N THR A 46 9.28 -8.97 1.90
CA THR A 46 8.41 -7.99 2.56
C THR A 46 8.02 -6.86 1.63
N ALA A 47 8.98 -6.24 0.93
CA ALA A 47 8.67 -5.15 0.00
C ALA A 47 7.82 -5.61 -1.20
N ARG A 48 7.95 -6.87 -1.61
CA ARG A 48 7.10 -7.48 -2.65
C ARG A 48 5.67 -7.67 -2.14
N ASP A 49 5.49 -8.17 -0.92
CA ASP A 49 4.18 -8.30 -0.29
C ASP A 49 3.53 -6.92 -0.01
N GLU A 50 4.32 -5.90 0.35
CA GLU A 50 3.84 -4.51 0.48
C GLU A 50 3.26 -3.99 -0.84
N GLN A 51 3.97 -4.21 -1.96
CA GLN A 51 3.49 -3.82 -3.27
C GLN A 51 2.26 -4.64 -3.69
N LEU A 52 2.25 -5.95 -3.42
CA LEU A 52 1.11 -6.83 -3.69
C LEU A 52 -0.16 -6.28 -3.02
N PHE A 53 -0.07 -6.00 -1.72
CA PHE A 53 -1.19 -5.46 -0.96
C PHE A 53 -1.58 -4.05 -1.41
N ALA A 54 -0.61 -3.17 -1.67
CA ALA A 54 -0.91 -1.80 -2.10
C ALA A 54 -1.59 -1.74 -3.48
N PHE A 55 -1.18 -2.60 -4.43
CA PHE A 55 -1.87 -2.71 -5.72
C PHE A 55 -3.28 -3.27 -5.57
N TYR A 56 -3.50 -4.25 -4.68
CA TYR A 56 -4.83 -4.75 -4.36
C TYR A 56 -5.74 -3.63 -3.80
N CYS A 57 -5.24 -2.87 -2.82
CA CYS A 57 -5.95 -1.71 -2.29
C CYS A 57 -6.24 -0.66 -3.39
N ALA A 58 -5.28 -0.41 -4.27
CA ALA A 58 -5.46 0.54 -5.38
C ALA A 58 -6.55 0.10 -6.36
N VAL A 59 -6.69 -1.21 -6.63
CA VAL A 59 -7.82 -1.74 -7.41
C VAL A 59 -9.14 -1.49 -6.67
N LYS A 60 -9.19 -1.79 -5.37
CA LYS A 60 -10.40 -1.63 -4.53
C LYS A 60 -10.86 -0.17 -4.40
N LYS A 61 -9.90 0.77 -4.43
CA LYS A 61 -10.15 2.23 -4.43
C LYS A 61 -10.28 2.83 -5.83
N ASP A 62 -10.47 2.01 -6.87
CA ASP A 62 -10.67 2.45 -8.26
C ASP A 62 -9.57 3.36 -8.82
N ALA A 63 -8.33 3.22 -8.33
CA ALA A 63 -7.18 3.99 -8.79
C ALA A 63 -6.95 3.80 -10.30
N LYS A 64 -6.49 4.86 -10.98
CA LYS A 64 -6.33 4.87 -12.43
C LYS A 64 -4.88 4.68 -12.85
N GLY A 65 -4.66 3.77 -13.80
CA GLY A 65 -3.37 3.53 -14.45
C GLY A 65 -3.31 2.14 -15.08
N ALA A 66 -2.57 2.00 -16.18
CA ALA A 66 -2.46 0.73 -16.91
C ALA A 66 -1.99 -0.43 -16.03
N LEU A 67 -1.12 -0.19 -15.05
CA LEU A 67 -0.63 -1.22 -14.13
C LEU A 67 -1.67 -1.70 -13.13
N VAL A 68 -2.67 -0.87 -12.79
CA VAL A 68 -3.78 -1.30 -11.91
C VAL A 68 -4.68 -2.27 -12.68
N SER A 69 -4.99 -1.96 -13.94
CA SER A 69 -5.72 -2.87 -14.82
C SER A 69 -4.95 -4.17 -15.05
N GLU A 70 -3.66 -4.08 -15.39
CA GLU A 70 -2.81 -5.25 -15.57
C GLU A 70 -2.74 -6.12 -14.30
N PHE A 71 -2.59 -5.49 -13.12
CA PHE A 71 -2.60 -6.19 -11.85
C PHE A 71 -3.91 -6.94 -11.62
N LYS A 72 -5.05 -6.26 -11.79
CA LYS A 72 -6.40 -6.82 -11.59
C LYS A 72 -6.65 -8.07 -12.43
N ASP A 73 -6.12 -8.10 -13.64
CA ASP A 73 -6.30 -9.22 -14.57
C ASP A 73 -5.26 -10.35 -14.37
N SER A 74 -4.30 -10.17 -13.46
CA SER A 74 -3.19 -11.10 -13.23
C SER A 74 -3.44 -12.08 -12.08
N ASP A 75 -2.63 -13.14 -12.01
CA ASP A 75 -2.63 -14.06 -10.86
C ASP A 75 -2.15 -13.41 -9.56
N LEU A 76 -1.47 -12.25 -9.62
CA LEU A 76 -1.09 -11.49 -8.42
C LEU A 76 -2.33 -10.93 -7.71
N TYR A 77 -3.38 -10.55 -8.44
CA TYR A 77 -4.63 -10.11 -7.82
C TYR A 77 -5.28 -11.26 -7.04
N LYS A 78 -5.34 -12.46 -7.63
CA LYS A 78 -5.88 -13.66 -6.96
C LYS A 78 -5.06 -14.02 -5.72
N GLU A 79 -3.73 -13.87 -5.80
CA GLU A 79 -2.86 -14.07 -4.65
C GLU A 79 -3.16 -13.07 -3.53
N ALA A 80 -3.31 -11.79 -3.88
CA ALA A 80 -3.61 -10.74 -2.91
C ALA A 80 -4.98 -10.95 -2.24
N GLU A 81 -6.00 -11.31 -3.03
CA GLU A 81 -7.35 -11.64 -2.54
C GLU A 81 -7.33 -12.84 -1.59
N ALA A 82 -6.62 -13.92 -1.95
CA ALA A 82 -6.49 -15.10 -1.10
C ALA A 82 -5.71 -14.84 0.21
N ARG A 83 -4.86 -13.79 0.23
CA ARG A 83 -4.04 -13.39 1.38
C ARG A 83 -4.53 -12.10 2.04
N GLU A 84 -5.72 -11.59 1.72
CA GLU A 84 -6.18 -10.26 2.15
C GLU A 84 -6.08 -10.08 3.67
N ASP A 85 -6.64 -11.01 4.45
CA ASP A 85 -6.60 -10.98 5.92
C ASP A 85 -5.18 -10.94 6.49
N GLU A 86 -4.26 -11.70 5.89
CA GLU A 86 -2.86 -11.77 6.30
C GLU A 86 -2.16 -10.44 6.02
N LEU A 87 -2.29 -9.94 4.78
CA LEU A 87 -1.65 -8.72 4.32
C LEU A 87 -2.19 -7.50 5.07
N PHE A 88 -3.50 -7.45 5.31
CA PHE A 88 -4.15 -6.41 6.10
C PHE A 88 -3.55 -6.34 7.51
N LYS A 89 -3.54 -7.47 8.25
CA LYS A 89 -2.99 -7.50 9.61
C LYS A 89 -1.50 -7.16 9.65
N ARG A 90 -0.75 -7.53 8.61
CA ARG A 90 0.69 -7.28 8.53
C ARG A 90 0.99 -5.81 8.30
N PHE A 91 0.30 -5.15 7.38
CA PHE A 91 0.64 -3.79 6.92
C PHE A 91 -0.23 -2.69 7.53
N ILE A 92 -1.43 -3.02 8.00
CA ILE A 92 -2.33 -2.10 8.71
C ILE A 92 -2.29 -2.46 10.20
N SER A 93 -1.13 -2.22 10.82
CA SER A 93 -0.91 -2.45 12.24
C SER A 93 -0.24 -1.25 12.89
N PHE A 94 -0.51 -1.06 14.18
CA PHE A 94 0.09 0.02 14.96
C PHE A 94 1.30 -0.47 15.73
N TYR A 95 2.42 0.23 15.50
CA TYR A 95 3.57 0.14 16.37
C TYR A 95 3.40 1.07 17.56
N ASP A 96 4.04 0.70 18.67
CA ASP A 96 4.08 1.54 19.86
C ASP A 96 4.82 2.85 19.55
N PRO A 97 4.16 4.03 19.65
CA PRO A 97 4.77 5.28 19.23
C PRO A 97 5.84 5.72 20.24
N ILE A 98 7.03 6.03 19.73
CA ILE A 98 8.15 6.54 20.53
C ILE A 98 8.10 8.07 20.71
N SER A 99 7.32 8.77 19.88
CA SER A 99 7.29 10.24 19.81
C SER A 99 6.07 10.87 20.48
N VAL A 100 5.08 10.07 20.89
CA VAL A 100 3.86 10.56 21.54
C VAL A 100 4.11 10.66 23.04
N PRO A 101 3.84 11.83 23.69
CA PRO A 101 3.93 11.96 25.14
C PRO A 101 3.10 10.89 25.87
N VAL A 102 3.63 10.35 26.96
CA VAL A 102 3.02 9.20 27.66
C VAL A 102 1.59 9.51 28.14
N GLU A 103 1.34 10.77 28.48
CA GLU A 103 0.05 11.27 28.94
C GLU A 103 -1.01 11.25 27.83
N LEU A 104 -0.60 11.40 26.57
CA LEU A 104 -1.48 11.43 25.41
C LEU A 104 -1.57 10.07 24.70
N LYS A 105 -0.61 9.18 24.96
CA LYS A 105 -0.45 7.92 24.24
C LYS A 105 -1.72 7.08 24.19
N THR A 106 -2.38 6.87 25.33
CA THR A 106 -3.62 6.07 25.38
C THR A 106 -4.74 6.69 24.54
N GLN A 107 -4.92 8.02 24.64
CA GLN A 107 -5.97 8.74 23.93
C GLN A 107 -5.73 8.71 22.41
N VAL A 108 -4.51 9.03 21.98
CA VAL A 108 -4.12 9.03 20.56
C VAL A 108 -4.24 7.63 19.96
N MET A 109 -3.71 6.61 20.65
CA MET A 109 -3.80 5.23 20.16
C MET A 109 -5.22 4.69 20.12
N SER A 110 -6.12 5.16 20.98
CA SER A 110 -7.54 4.79 20.93
C SER A 110 -8.20 5.26 19.62
N ILE A 111 -7.95 6.51 19.22
CA ILE A 111 -8.48 7.08 17.97
C ILE A 111 -8.00 6.25 16.78
N TYR A 112 -6.69 6.00 16.69
CA TYR A 112 -6.13 5.21 15.60
C TYR A 112 -6.70 3.79 15.52
N LYS A 113 -6.92 3.12 16.66
CA LYS A 113 -7.55 1.79 16.70
C LYS A 113 -9.00 1.81 16.22
N GLU A 114 -9.76 2.85 16.59
CA GLU A 114 -11.13 3.05 16.11
C GLU A 114 -11.16 3.23 14.59
N GLU A 115 -10.30 4.09 14.04
CA GLU A 115 -10.20 4.33 12.60
C GLU A 115 -9.79 3.09 11.80
N VAL A 116 -8.90 2.25 12.33
CA VAL A 116 -8.54 0.99 11.66
C VAL A 116 -9.66 -0.05 11.75
N ALA A 117 -10.41 -0.09 12.87
CA ALA A 117 -11.53 -1.01 13.01
C ALA A 117 -12.70 -0.67 12.08
N SER A 118 -12.85 0.60 11.69
CA SER A 118 -13.85 1.05 10.71
C SER A 118 -13.32 1.10 9.27
N PHE A 119 -12.05 0.77 9.04
CA PHE A 119 -11.43 0.87 7.72
C PHE A 119 -11.88 -0.28 6.80
N GLU A 120 -12.56 0.08 5.73
CA GLU A 120 -12.99 -0.85 4.67
C GLU A 120 -12.12 -0.68 3.41
N LEU A 121 -11.73 -1.80 2.79
CA LEU A 121 -10.97 -1.84 1.54
C LEU A 121 -11.87 -1.67 0.30
#